data_AF-A0A4Y7KRL4-F1
#
_entry.id   AF-A0A4Y7KRL4-F1
#
_cell.length_a   1.000
_cell.length_b   1.000
_cell.length_c   1.000
_cell.angle_alpha   90.00
_cell.angle_beta   90.00
_cell.angle_gamma   90.00
#
_symmetry.space_group_name_H-M   'P 1'
#
loop_
_entity.id
_entity.type
_entity.pdbx_description
1 polymer ?
#
loop_
_entity_poly.entity_id
_entity_poly.type
_entity_poly.pdbx_seq_one_letter_code
_entity_poly.pdbx_strand_id
1 'polypeptide(L)'
;MGAADIPKQRVAFVLIDGLGDVSLPRFGNRTPLQVAKIPNLDAIASAGINGLMDPVEAGLGCGSDAAHLSLLGYDPRVYYRGRGAFESMGAGLAMQPGDIAFKSNFATLDEKSEVVTSRRADRHFEEEGPILCAVLDKLKLPSFPEYEVRVRYVTEHRCGVVVKGPKLSGNISGTDPLKDSRLLLKAEPLDGTDEAKHTAAVVNELSKEMSRILIAHPLNAKRLVEGKNIANIVLLRGCGIRIEVPPFEKKHGLWSCMVAPTKIIAGLGLSLGIDILEAPGAQEITALS
;
A
#
# COMPACT_ATOMS: atom_id res chain seq x y z
N MET A 1 15.25 -37.22 31.53
CA MET A 1 15.75 -35.87 31.82
C MET A 1 14.84 -34.90 31.08
N GLY A 2 13.97 -34.20 31.80
CA GLY A 2 13.10 -33.18 31.19
C GLY A 2 14.00 -32.05 30.68
N ALA A 3 13.77 -31.60 29.44
CA ALA A 3 14.41 -30.39 28.94
C ALA A 3 14.10 -29.26 29.94
N ALA A 4 15.14 -28.60 30.45
CA ALA A 4 14.96 -27.43 31.30
C ALA A 4 14.08 -26.42 30.54
N ASP A 5 13.02 -25.94 31.17
CA ASP A 5 12.16 -24.88 30.63
C ASP A 5 13.03 -23.62 30.46
N ILE A 6 13.60 -23.45 29.28
CA ILE A 6 14.26 -22.21 28.88
C ILE A 6 13.15 -21.14 28.91
N PRO A 7 13.29 -20.08 29.73
CA PRO A 7 12.29 -19.02 29.76
C PRO A 7 12.09 -18.49 28.34
N LYS A 8 10.85 -18.51 27.85
CA LYS A 8 10.53 -17.95 26.53
C LYS A 8 10.99 -16.50 26.50
N GLN A 9 12.03 -16.22 25.73
CA GLN A 9 12.52 -14.85 25.52
C GLN A 9 11.42 -14.07 24.79
N ARG A 10 10.92 -13.03 25.45
CA ARG A 10 9.98 -12.07 24.84
C ARG A 10 10.78 -10.88 24.38
N VAL A 11 10.58 -10.47 23.12
CA VAL A 11 11.24 -9.32 22.53
C VAL A 11 10.19 -8.25 22.29
N ALA A 12 10.43 -7.04 22.81
CA ALA A 12 9.70 -5.85 22.41
C ALA A 12 10.60 -5.05 21.45
N PHE A 13 10.24 -5.02 20.17
CA PHE A 13 10.91 -4.18 19.18
C PHE A 13 10.10 -2.90 18.99
N VAL A 14 10.66 -1.77 19.43
CA VAL A 14 10.00 -0.47 19.36
C VAL A 14 10.71 0.39 18.32
N LEU A 15 9.97 0.81 17.30
CA LEU A 15 10.46 1.70 16.26
C LEU A 15 9.83 3.08 16.42
N ILE A 16 10.66 4.13 16.43
CA ILE A 16 10.21 5.51 16.39
C ILE A 16 10.46 6.03 14.98
N ASP A 17 9.39 6.16 14.19
CA ASP A 17 9.50 6.57 12.78
C ASP A 17 10.07 7.98 12.66
N GLY A 18 10.99 8.18 11.72
CA GLY A 18 11.64 9.48 11.48
C GLY A 18 12.48 10.04 12.64
N LEU A 19 12.98 9.19 13.57
CA LEU A 19 13.73 9.66 14.75
C LEU A 19 15.03 10.40 14.42
N GLY A 20 15.73 9.97 13.36
CA GLY A 20 16.99 10.58 12.92
C GLY A 20 16.75 11.93 12.24
N ASP A 21 17.57 12.92 12.61
CA ASP A 21 17.50 14.29 12.06
C ASP A 21 18.91 14.91 12.06
N VAL A 22 19.04 16.08 11.46
CA VAL A 22 20.25 16.89 11.41
C VAL A 22 20.31 17.90 12.57
N SER A 23 21.50 18.43 12.82
CA SER A 23 21.68 19.54 13.74
C SER A 23 21.05 20.81 13.20
N LEU A 24 20.28 21.53 14.02
CA LEU A 24 19.59 22.75 13.62
C LEU A 24 20.13 23.98 14.38
N PRO A 25 20.41 25.11 13.68
CA PRO A 25 20.89 26.34 14.34
C PRO A 25 19.96 26.85 15.45
N ARG A 26 18.65 26.78 15.25
CA ARG A 26 17.63 27.18 16.26
C ARG A 26 17.68 26.36 17.55
N PHE A 27 18.35 25.21 17.53
CA PHE A 27 18.56 24.33 18.69
C PHE A 27 19.97 24.40 19.26
N GLY A 28 20.77 25.39 18.82
CA GLY A 28 22.17 25.51 19.17
C GLY A 28 23.03 24.46 18.48
N ASN A 29 22.76 24.17 17.20
CA ASN A 29 23.43 23.13 16.40
C ASN A 29 23.30 21.70 16.98
N ARG A 30 22.16 21.42 17.60
CA ARG A 30 21.77 20.08 18.11
C ARG A 30 20.59 19.52 17.32
N THR A 31 20.41 18.21 17.34
CA THR A 31 19.24 17.54 16.76
C THR A 31 18.01 17.69 17.65
N PRO A 32 16.76 17.52 17.14
CA PRO A 32 15.57 17.51 17.98
C PRO A 32 15.65 16.47 19.11
N LEU A 33 16.17 15.26 18.82
CA LEU A 33 16.33 14.20 19.82
C LEU A 33 17.25 14.62 20.97
N GLN A 34 18.33 15.34 20.67
CA GLN A 34 19.26 15.85 21.69
C GLN A 34 18.67 16.97 22.56
N VAL A 35 17.66 17.70 22.06
CA VAL A 35 17.00 18.78 22.82
C VAL A 35 15.77 18.28 23.58
N ALA A 36 15.18 17.17 23.15
CA ALA A 36 14.01 16.59 23.77
C ALA A 36 14.30 16.14 25.21
N LYS A 37 13.33 16.33 26.11
CA LYS A 37 13.40 15.81 27.49
C LYS A 37 12.85 14.38 27.50
N ILE A 38 13.72 13.40 27.34
CA ILE A 38 13.37 11.98 27.13
C ILE A 38 14.00 11.06 28.19
N PRO A 39 13.74 11.28 29.49
CA PRO A 39 14.43 10.56 30.58
C PRO A 39 14.27 9.04 30.50
N ASN A 40 13.17 8.55 29.93
CA ASN A 40 12.95 7.10 29.75
C ASN A 40 13.83 6.50 28.66
N LEU A 41 14.03 7.20 27.53
CA LEU A 41 14.94 6.73 26.48
C LEU A 41 16.40 6.84 26.95
N ASP A 42 16.73 7.90 27.69
CA ASP A 42 18.05 8.05 28.31
C ASP A 42 18.34 6.93 29.32
N ALA A 43 17.34 6.54 30.12
CA ALA A 43 17.45 5.40 31.04
C ALA A 43 17.67 4.08 30.30
N ILE A 44 16.95 3.84 29.20
CA ILE A 44 17.14 2.63 28.36
C ILE A 44 18.54 2.62 27.75
N ALA A 45 19.01 3.74 27.20
CA ALA A 45 20.33 3.86 26.60
C ALA A 45 21.46 3.65 27.62
N SER A 46 21.32 4.20 28.83
CA SER A 46 22.33 4.06 29.90
C SER A 46 22.41 2.66 30.51
N ALA A 47 21.31 1.90 30.51
CA ALA A 47 21.27 0.54 31.03
C ALA A 47 21.52 -0.55 29.97
N GLY A 48 21.54 -0.18 28.69
CA GLY A 48 21.59 -1.09 27.55
C GLY A 48 22.89 -1.04 26.73
N ILE A 49 22.83 -1.66 25.55
CA ILE A 49 23.86 -1.58 24.52
C ILE A 49 23.38 -0.61 23.44
N ASN A 50 24.28 0.27 23.00
CA ASN A 50 23.99 1.31 22.04
C ASN A 50 24.76 1.08 20.73
N GLY A 51 24.23 1.61 19.63
CA GLY A 51 24.86 1.54 18.32
C GLY A 51 24.17 2.43 17.30
N LEU A 52 24.75 2.50 16.11
CA LEU A 52 24.14 3.10 14.93
C LEU A 52 23.64 2.01 14.00
N MET A 53 22.58 2.31 13.26
CA MET A 53 21.97 1.37 12.33
C MET A 53 21.60 2.09 11.04
N ASP A 54 22.19 1.64 9.94
CA ASP A 54 21.70 1.95 8.60
C ASP A 54 20.62 0.92 8.24
N PRO A 55 19.35 1.33 8.05
CA PRO A 55 18.26 0.36 7.87
C PRO A 55 18.46 -0.57 6.66
N VAL A 56 19.12 -0.11 5.60
CA VAL A 56 19.35 -0.89 4.37
C VAL A 56 20.82 -0.86 3.96
N GLU A 57 21.42 0.32 3.86
CA GLU A 57 22.82 0.54 3.50
C GLU A 57 23.23 1.97 3.87
N ALA A 58 24.51 2.16 4.19
CA ALA A 58 25.08 3.47 4.49
C ALA A 58 24.83 4.45 3.34
N GLY A 59 24.25 5.61 3.69
CA GLY A 59 23.96 6.69 2.72
C GLY A 59 22.73 6.48 1.85
N LEU A 60 22.01 5.35 1.96
CA LEU A 60 20.80 5.10 1.19
C LEU A 60 19.55 5.62 1.91
N GLY A 61 18.97 6.71 1.40
CA GLY A 61 17.62 7.13 1.77
C GLY A 61 16.59 6.10 1.29
N CYS A 62 15.89 5.46 2.23
CA CYS A 62 14.86 4.46 1.93
C CYS A 62 13.50 4.85 2.52
N GLY A 63 12.44 4.30 1.96
CA GLY A 63 11.10 4.44 2.51
C GLY A 63 10.84 3.49 3.68
N SER A 64 9.79 3.78 4.46
CA SER A 64 9.41 2.96 5.62
C SER A 64 9.15 1.49 5.25
N ASP A 65 8.64 1.22 4.06
CA ASP A 65 8.45 -0.11 3.50
C ASP A 65 9.75 -0.91 3.40
N ALA A 66 10.75 -0.40 2.67
CA ALA A 66 12.04 -1.09 2.51
C ALA A 66 12.80 -1.18 3.84
N ALA A 67 12.74 -0.14 4.66
CA ALA A 67 13.36 -0.11 5.98
C ALA A 67 12.78 -1.19 6.90
N HIS A 68 11.45 -1.28 7.04
CA HIS A 68 10.81 -2.27 7.91
C HIS A 68 11.04 -3.70 7.44
N LEU A 69 11.06 -3.94 6.12
CA LEU A 69 11.37 -5.25 5.57
C LEU A 69 12.77 -5.70 6.00
N SER A 70 13.75 -4.81 5.88
CA SER A 70 15.13 -5.03 6.31
C SER A 70 15.26 -5.24 7.82
N LEU A 71 14.61 -4.39 8.62
CA LEU A 71 14.60 -4.49 10.10
C LEU A 71 14.01 -5.82 10.60
N LEU A 72 13.02 -6.35 9.88
CA LEU A 72 12.42 -7.66 10.18
C LEU A 72 13.22 -8.83 9.59
N GLY A 73 14.41 -8.56 9.04
CA GLY A 73 15.38 -9.54 8.58
C GLY A 73 15.23 -9.96 7.12
N TYR A 74 14.40 -9.28 6.31
CA TYR A 74 14.18 -9.61 4.90
C TYR A 74 14.90 -8.61 4.01
N ASP A 75 15.80 -9.10 3.15
CA ASP A 75 16.53 -8.22 2.23
C ASP A 75 15.54 -7.55 1.24
N PRO A 76 15.39 -6.22 1.29
CA PRO A 76 14.50 -5.51 0.41
C PRO A 76 14.92 -5.62 -1.07
N ARG A 77 16.21 -5.82 -1.38
CA ARG A 77 16.66 -6.02 -2.77
C ARG A 77 16.13 -7.31 -3.38
N VAL A 78 15.91 -8.32 -2.54
CA VAL A 78 15.38 -9.63 -2.96
C VAL A 78 13.86 -9.61 -2.99
N TYR A 79 13.22 -9.12 -1.93
CA TYR A 79 11.80 -9.35 -1.71
C TYR A 79 10.89 -8.15 -2.00
N TYR A 80 11.39 -6.92 -2.01
CA TYR A 80 10.54 -5.76 -2.22
C TYR A 80 10.01 -5.73 -3.67
N ARG A 81 8.68 -5.58 -3.82
CA ARG A 81 7.98 -5.56 -5.11
C ARG A 81 6.94 -4.44 -5.20
N GLY A 82 7.25 -3.29 -4.58
CA GLY A 82 6.40 -2.11 -4.61
C GLY A 82 5.41 -2.00 -3.44
N ARG A 83 4.81 -0.82 -3.31
CA ARG A 83 3.96 -0.43 -2.16
C ARG A 83 2.51 -0.88 -2.25
N GLY A 84 1.99 -1.08 -3.47
CA GLY A 84 0.56 -1.27 -3.71
C GLY A 84 -0.04 -2.44 -2.94
N ALA A 85 0.70 -3.55 -2.85
CA ALA A 85 0.29 -4.72 -2.08
C ALA A 85 0.19 -4.44 -0.57
N PHE A 86 1.20 -3.78 0.02
CA PHE A 86 1.19 -3.43 1.44
C PHE A 86 0.06 -2.47 1.79
N GLU A 87 -0.14 -1.40 1.01
CA GLU A 87 -1.25 -0.47 1.24
C GLU A 87 -2.62 -1.17 1.16
N SER A 88 -2.79 -2.07 0.19
CA SER A 88 -4.06 -2.78 -0.02
C SER A 88 -4.34 -3.78 1.10
N MET A 89 -3.34 -4.55 1.51
CA MET A 89 -3.46 -5.46 2.65
C MET A 89 -3.76 -4.72 3.95
N GLY A 90 -3.09 -3.60 4.19
CA GLY A 90 -3.36 -2.72 5.34
C GLY A 90 -4.73 -2.04 5.30
N ALA A 91 -5.36 -1.94 4.12
CA ALA A 91 -6.74 -1.48 3.97
C ALA A 91 -7.78 -2.60 4.11
N GLY A 92 -7.36 -3.82 4.46
CA GLY A 92 -8.24 -4.97 4.68
C GLY A 92 -8.57 -5.78 3.42
N LEU A 93 -7.87 -5.55 2.30
CA LEU A 93 -8.00 -6.40 1.13
C LEU A 93 -7.15 -7.67 1.30
N ALA A 94 -7.81 -8.80 1.50
CA ALA A 94 -7.13 -10.09 1.59
C ALA A 94 -6.50 -10.47 0.23
N MET A 95 -5.18 -10.57 0.21
CA MET A 95 -4.39 -11.00 -0.95
C MET A 95 -3.73 -12.35 -0.67
N GLN A 96 -3.34 -13.11 -1.68
CA GLN A 96 -2.48 -14.30 -1.65
C GLN A 96 -1.15 -14.02 -2.35
N PRO A 97 -0.04 -14.73 -2.04
CA PRO A 97 1.21 -14.54 -2.77
C PRO A 97 0.98 -14.65 -4.27
N GLY A 98 1.50 -13.71 -5.04
CA GLY A 98 1.26 -13.61 -6.49
C GLY A 98 0.08 -12.72 -6.90
N ASP A 99 -0.87 -12.41 -5.99
CA ASP A 99 -1.93 -11.44 -6.29
C ASP A 99 -1.32 -10.03 -6.46
N ILE A 100 -1.89 -9.23 -7.36
CA ILE A 100 -1.50 -7.83 -7.53
C ILE A 100 -2.55 -6.90 -6.95
N ALA A 101 -2.12 -5.71 -6.55
CA ALA A 101 -2.99 -4.65 -6.12
C ALA A 101 -2.58 -3.29 -6.63
N PHE A 102 -3.57 -2.44 -6.79
CA PHE A 102 -3.43 -1.05 -7.19
C PHE A 102 -4.02 -0.16 -6.11
N LYS A 103 -3.29 0.93 -5.83
CA LYS A 103 -3.93 2.13 -5.32
C LYS A 103 -4.71 2.73 -6.47
N SER A 104 -5.94 3.17 -6.23
CA SER A 104 -6.78 3.60 -7.34
C SER A 104 -7.64 4.78 -6.98
N ASN A 105 -8.00 5.54 -8.00
CA ASN A 105 -8.82 6.72 -7.87
C ASN A 105 -10.04 6.60 -8.78
N PHE A 106 -11.23 6.87 -8.25
CA PHE A 106 -12.35 7.25 -9.08
C PHE A 106 -12.08 8.62 -9.72
N ALA A 107 -12.27 8.69 -11.03
CA ALA A 107 -11.92 9.85 -11.84
C ALA A 107 -12.95 10.07 -12.94
N THR A 108 -12.77 11.19 -13.64
CA THR A 108 -13.61 11.63 -14.75
C THR A 108 -12.81 11.55 -16.03
N LEU A 109 -13.32 10.76 -16.97
CA LEU A 109 -12.82 10.59 -18.31
C LEU A 109 -13.80 11.22 -19.30
N ASP A 110 -13.30 12.04 -20.22
CA ASP A 110 -14.05 12.38 -21.43
C ASP A 110 -13.89 11.23 -22.43
N GLU A 111 -14.96 10.47 -22.65
CA GLU A 111 -14.98 9.29 -23.51
C GLU A 111 -14.63 9.59 -24.97
N LYS A 112 -14.88 10.82 -25.45
CA LYS A 112 -14.62 11.18 -26.85
C LYS A 112 -13.15 11.46 -27.11
N SER A 113 -12.51 12.16 -26.18
CA SER A 113 -11.10 12.56 -26.30
C SER A 113 -10.14 11.60 -25.60
N GLU A 114 -10.66 10.64 -24.82
CA GLU A 114 -9.92 9.77 -23.91
C GLU A 114 -9.08 10.56 -22.89
N VAL A 115 -9.44 11.82 -22.63
CA VAL A 115 -8.75 12.69 -21.69
C VAL A 115 -9.33 12.54 -20.29
N VAL A 116 -8.47 12.25 -19.32
CA VAL A 116 -8.81 12.30 -17.90
C VAL A 116 -8.91 13.78 -17.49
N THR A 117 -10.13 14.30 -17.41
CA THR A 117 -10.40 15.71 -17.08
C THR A 117 -10.22 16.00 -15.60
N SER A 118 -10.51 15.03 -14.74
CA SER A 118 -10.22 15.09 -13.32
C SER A 118 -9.80 13.73 -12.80
N ARG A 119 -8.60 13.61 -12.22
CA ARG A 119 -8.11 12.39 -11.58
C ARG A 119 -8.78 12.10 -10.22
N ARG A 120 -9.65 12.99 -9.76
CA ARG A 120 -10.37 12.90 -8.49
C ARG A 120 -11.82 13.27 -8.75
N ALA A 121 -12.69 12.28 -8.86
CA ALA A 121 -14.10 12.51 -9.12
C ALA A 121 -14.72 13.41 -8.03
N ASP A 122 -14.38 13.16 -6.77
CA ASP A 122 -14.78 13.98 -5.63
C ASP A 122 -13.82 13.81 -4.45
N ARG A 123 -13.81 14.78 -3.54
CA ARG A 123 -13.20 14.61 -2.21
C ARG A 123 -14.23 14.14 -1.18
N HIS A 124 -15.50 14.46 -1.38
CA HIS A 124 -16.60 13.98 -0.55
C HIS A 124 -17.27 12.81 -1.26
N PHE A 125 -16.66 11.63 -1.14
CA PHE A 125 -17.06 10.42 -1.87
C PHE A 125 -17.42 9.26 -0.93
N GLU A 126 -17.65 9.56 0.35
CA GLU A 126 -17.89 8.57 1.42
C GLU A 126 -19.21 7.83 1.26
N GLU A 127 -20.23 8.49 0.71
CA GLU A 127 -21.54 7.87 0.44
C GLU A 127 -21.54 7.10 -0.88
N GLU A 128 -20.90 7.65 -1.90
CA GLU A 128 -20.97 7.17 -3.28
C GLU A 128 -19.88 6.13 -3.62
N GLY A 129 -18.69 6.30 -3.04
CA GLY A 129 -17.54 5.43 -3.25
C GLY A 129 -17.79 3.97 -2.88
N PRO A 130 -18.38 3.66 -1.70
CA PRO A 130 -18.76 2.29 -1.35
C PRO A 130 -19.76 1.67 -2.34
N ILE A 131 -20.71 2.46 -2.86
CA ILE A 131 -21.71 1.99 -3.84
C ILE A 131 -21.01 1.59 -5.13
N LEU A 132 -20.17 2.46 -5.68
CA LEU A 132 -19.43 2.15 -6.91
C LEU A 132 -18.44 1.00 -6.72
N CYS A 133 -17.76 0.92 -5.57
CA CYS A 133 -16.89 -0.22 -5.25
C CYS A 133 -17.67 -1.53 -5.20
N ALA A 134 -18.89 -1.54 -4.65
CA ALA A 134 -19.70 -2.75 -4.55
C ALA A 134 -20.12 -3.29 -5.92
N VAL A 135 -20.38 -2.41 -6.89
CA VAL A 135 -20.74 -2.81 -8.26
C VAL A 135 -19.52 -3.30 -9.05
N LEU A 136 -18.32 -2.81 -8.74
CA LEU A 136 -17.06 -3.27 -9.34
C LEU A 136 -16.49 -4.52 -8.65
N ASP A 137 -16.85 -4.79 -7.39
CA ASP A 137 -16.38 -5.97 -6.66
C ASP A 137 -16.86 -7.25 -7.37
N LYS A 138 -15.93 -8.18 -7.61
CA LYS A 138 -16.18 -9.44 -8.33
C LYS A 138 -16.64 -9.28 -9.79
N LEU A 139 -16.34 -8.14 -10.43
CA LEU A 139 -16.55 -8.00 -11.86
C LEU A 139 -15.81 -9.11 -12.62
N LYS A 140 -16.34 -9.50 -13.78
CA LYS A 140 -15.75 -10.54 -14.63
C LYS A 140 -15.00 -9.91 -15.79
N LEU A 141 -13.87 -10.53 -16.13
CA LEU A 141 -13.05 -10.19 -17.29
C LEU A 141 -13.36 -11.23 -18.38
N PRO A 142 -14.07 -10.86 -19.47
CA PRO A 142 -14.50 -11.80 -20.49
C PRO A 142 -13.37 -12.64 -21.12
N SER A 143 -12.20 -12.04 -21.36
CA SER A 143 -11.05 -12.74 -21.94
C SER A 143 -10.21 -13.48 -20.89
N PHE A 144 -10.47 -13.22 -19.61
CA PHE A 144 -9.69 -13.72 -18.47
C PHE A 144 -10.61 -14.25 -17.35
N PRO A 145 -11.47 -15.24 -17.62
CA PRO A 145 -12.54 -15.68 -16.71
C PRO A 145 -12.04 -16.29 -15.39
N GLU A 146 -10.79 -16.77 -15.35
CA GLU A 146 -10.14 -17.33 -14.17
C GLU A 146 -9.66 -16.27 -13.16
N TYR A 147 -9.69 -14.99 -13.53
CA TYR A 147 -9.24 -13.90 -12.67
C TYR A 147 -10.37 -13.40 -11.78
N GLU A 148 -10.03 -13.10 -10.53
CA GLU A 148 -10.94 -12.51 -9.56
C GLU A 148 -10.53 -11.08 -9.25
N VAL A 149 -11.50 -10.16 -9.32
CA VAL A 149 -11.30 -8.75 -8.99
C VAL A 149 -11.98 -8.45 -7.67
N ARG A 150 -11.27 -7.76 -6.78
CA ARG A 150 -11.84 -7.23 -5.53
C ARG A 150 -11.62 -5.73 -5.46
N VAL A 151 -12.68 -5.00 -5.14
CA VAL A 151 -12.63 -3.54 -5.02
C VAL A 151 -13.13 -3.12 -3.64
N ARG A 152 -12.37 -2.26 -2.98
CA ARG A 152 -12.73 -1.71 -1.68
C ARG A 152 -12.53 -0.22 -1.63
N TYR A 153 -13.53 0.46 -1.09
CA TYR A 153 -13.45 1.88 -0.78
C TYR A 153 -12.42 2.13 0.32
N VAL A 154 -11.70 3.24 0.23
CA VAL A 154 -10.72 3.64 1.25
C VAL A 154 -11.12 4.97 1.90
N THR A 155 -11.04 6.08 1.16
CA THR A 155 -11.36 7.44 1.62
C THR A 155 -11.37 8.40 0.43
N GLU A 156 -12.18 9.45 0.47
CA GLU A 156 -12.37 10.36 -0.67
C GLU A 156 -12.59 9.57 -1.99
N HIS A 157 -12.12 10.06 -3.13
CA HIS A 157 -12.05 9.34 -4.41
C HIS A 157 -11.25 8.02 -4.41
N ARG A 158 -10.62 7.60 -3.32
CA ARG A 158 -9.63 6.49 -3.34
C ARG A 158 -10.29 5.14 -3.07
N CYS A 159 -9.87 4.15 -3.86
CA CYS A 159 -10.19 2.74 -3.68
C CYS A 159 -8.93 1.88 -3.83
N GLY A 160 -8.98 0.65 -3.32
CA GLY A 160 -8.01 -0.39 -3.59
C GLY A 160 -8.62 -1.41 -4.54
N VAL A 161 -7.83 -1.84 -5.54
CA VAL A 161 -8.21 -2.86 -6.51
C VAL A 161 -7.22 -4.00 -6.41
N VAL A 162 -7.70 -5.20 -6.09
CA VAL A 162 -6.90 -6.44 -6.09
C VAL A 162 -7.33 -7.30 -7.26
N VAL A 163 -6.34 -7.86 -7.97
CA VAL A 163 -6.54 -8.85 -9.02
C VAL A 163 -5.84 -10.14 -8.59
N LYS A 164 -6.59 -11.23 -8.61
CA LYS A 164 -6.11 -12.58 -8.30
C LYS A 164 -6.17 -13.44 -9.54
N GLY A 165 -5.16 -14.26 -9.73
CA GLY A 165 -5.10 -15.19 -10.85
C GLY A 165 -3.68 -15.65 -11.13
N PRO A 166 -3.51 -16.56 -12.10
CA PRO A 166 -2.20 -17.11 -12.44
C PRO A 166 -1.31 -16.06 -13.13
N LYS A 167 0.02 -16.27 -13.08
CA LYS A 167 1.01 -15.55 -13.92
C LYS A 167 0.92 -14.02 -13.88
N LEU A 168 0.59 -13.47 -12.72
CA LEU A 168 0.58 -12.04 -12.50
C LEU A 168 1.98 -11.51 -12.17
N SER A 169 2.26 -10.27 -12.58
CA SER A 169 3.49 -9.54 -12.28
C SER A 169 3.19 -8.15 -11.76
N GLY A 170 3.97 -7.70 -10.77
CA GLY A 170 3.93 -6.32 -10.28
C GLY A 170 4.64 -5.33 -11.22
N ASN A 171 5.44 -5.80 -12.18
CA ASN A 171 6.28 -4.97 -13.04
C ASN A 171 5.53 -4.48 -14.29
N ILE A 172 4.46 -3.72 -14.05
CA ILE A 172 3.68 -3.06 -15.10
C ILE A 172 3.42 -1.60 -14.73
N SER A 173 3.22 -0.75 -15.74
CA SER A 173 2.72 0.60 -15.55
C SER A 173 1.23 0.58 -15.15
N GLY A 174 0.73 1.73 -14.69
CA GLY A 174 -0.68 1.93 -14.40
C GLY A 174 -1.40 2.66 -15.54
N THR A 175 -2.70 2.89 -15.36
CA THR A 175 -3.53 3.68 -16.30
C THR A 175 -3.61 5.17 -15.94
N ASP A 176 -3.16 5.55 -14.73
CA ASP A 176 -3.17 6.93 -14.24
C ASP A 176 -2.13 7.81 -14.98
N PRO A 177 -2.53 8.88 -15.69
CA PRO A 177 -1.60 9.81 -16.35
C PRO A 177 -0.84 10.73 -15.39
N LEU A 178 -1.08 10.63 -14.07
CA LEU A 178 -0.44 11.38 -12.99
C LEU A 178 -0.73 12.89 -12.98
N LYS A 179 -1.34 13.44 -14.03
CA LYS A 179 -1.81 14.84 -14.14
C LYS A 179 -3.17 14.89 -14.84
N ASP A 180 -4.00 15.85 -14.45
CA ASP A 180 -5.28 16.12 -15.11
C ASP A 180 -5.05 16.65 -16.54
N SER A 181 -6.09 16.59 -17.35
CA SER A 181 -6.09 17.03 -18.76
C SER A 181 -5.05 16.31 -19.61
N ARG A 182 -4.88 15.00 -19.37
CA ARG A 182 -3.99 14.11 -20.11
C ARG A 182 -4.75 12.87 -20.57
N LEU A 183 -4.27 12.26 -21.65
CA LEU A 183 -4.81 11.00 -22.15
C LEU A 183 -4.71 9.91 -21.09
N LEU A 184 -5.76 9.10 -20.99
CA LEU A 184 -5.72 7.86 -20.21
C LEU A 184 -4.58 6.98 -20.73
N LEU A 185 -3.77 6.45 -19.83
CA LEU A 185 -2.68 5.56 -20.20
C LEU A 185 -3.19 4.13 -20.30
N LYS A 186 -2.53 3.35 -21.17
CA LYS A 186 -2.63 1.89 -21.14
C LYS A 186 -1.56 1.35 -20.21
N ALA A 187 -1.90 0.28 -19.49
CA ALA A 187 -0.90 -0.48 -18.76
C ALA A 187 0.05 -1.13 -19.76
N GLU A 188 1.35 -1.02 -19.49
CA GLU A 188 2.44 -1.54 -20.30
C GLU A 188 3.37 -2.37 -19.40
N PRO A 189 3.98 -3.44 -19.92
CA PRO A 189 5.01 -4.18 -19.20
C PRO A 189 6.24 -3.29 -18.98
N LEU A 190 6.80 -3.31 -17.77
CA LEU A 190 8.03 -2.58 -17.44
C LEU A 190 9.28 -3.45 -17.59
N ASP A 191 9.12 -4.73 -17.89
CA ASP A 191 10.18 -5.66 -18.23
C ASP A 191 9.78 -6.58 -19.39
N GLY A 192 10.72 -7.41 -19.85
CA GLY A 192 10.52 -8.29 -21.01
C GLY A 192 9.77 -9.59 -20.71
N THR A 193 9.34 -9.82 -19.46
CA THR A 193 8.76 -11.10 -19.04
C THR A 193 7.38 -11.32 -19.64
N ASP A 194 6.99 -12.59 -19.82
CA ASP A 194 5.68 -12.94 -20.33
C ASP A 194 4.59 -12.66 -19.30
N GLU A 195 4.91 -12.78 -18.00
CA GLU A 195 4.04 -12.41 -16.89
C GLU A 195 3.69 -10.92 -16.91
N ALA A 196 4.67 -10.03 -17.15
CA ALA A 196 4.41 -8.59 -17.25
C ALA A 196 3.52 -8.25 -18.45
N LYS A 197 3.80 -8.82 -19.62
CA LYS A 197 2.97 -8.61 -20.84
C LYS A 197 1.55 -9.10 -20.63
N HIS A 198 1.40 -10.30 -20.07
CA HIS A 198 0.12 -10.91 -19.76
C HIS A 198 -0.66 -10.06 -18.75
N THR A 199 -0.01 -9.62 -17.68
CA THR A 199 -0.64 -8.77 -16.66
C THR A 199 -1.09 -7.43 -17.23
N ALA A 200 -0.29 -6.80 -18.09
CA ALA A 200 -0.69 -5.56 -18.76
C ALA A 200 -1.96 -5.74 -19.61
N ALA A 201 -2.11 -6.87 -20.30
CA ALA A 201 -3.32 -7.20 -21.04
C ALA A 201 -4.55 -7.37 -20.12
N VAL A 202 -4.41 -8.13 -19.03
CA VAL A 202 -5.46 -8.32 -18.01
C VAL A 202 -5.91 -6.97 -17.43
N VAL A 203 -4.96 -6.09 -17.10
CA VAL A 203 -5.22 -4.79 -16.47
C VAL A 203 -5.87 -3.80 -17.43
N ASN A 204 -5.51 -3.84 -18.72
CA ASN A 204 -6.17 -3.02 -19.73
C ASN A 204 -7.64 -3.44 -19.94
N GLU A 205 -7.94 -4.75 -19.94
CA GLU A 205 -9.32 -5.24 -19.98
C GLU A 205 -10.08 -4.85 -18.70
N LEU A 206 -9.44 -4.98 -17.54
CA LEU A 206 -10.00 -4.55 -16.25
C LEU A 206 -10.43 -3.08 -16.27
N SER A 207 -9.53 -2.19 -16.71
CA SER A 207 -9.81 -0.75 -16.82
C SER A 207 -11.03 -0.48 -17.71
N LYS A 208 -11.10 -1.16 -18.86
CA LYS A 208 -12.21 -1.06 -19.81
C LYS A 208 -13.54 -1.54 -19.22
N GLU A 209 -13.55 -2.70 -18.58
CA GLU A 209 -14.78 -3.25 -17.97
C GLU A 209 -15.25 -2.42 -16.78
N MET A 210 -14.32 -1.93 -15.94
CA MET A 210 -14.67 -0.99 -14.87
C MET A 210 -15.32 0.27 -15.45
N SER A 211 -14.73 0.87 -16.48
CA SER A 211 -15.29 2.06 -17.12
C SER A 211 -16.68 1.81 -17.68
N ARG A 212 -16.87 0.70 -18.43
CA ARG A 212 -18.17 0.31 -19.00
C ARG A 212 -19.27 0.20 -17.93
N ILE A 213 -18.97 -0.43 -16.80
CA ILE A 213 -19.90 -0.59 -15.68
C ILE A 213 -20.22 0.77 -15.05
N LEU A 214 -19.21 1.61 -14.84
CA LEU A 214 -19.40 2.93 -14.23
C LEU A 214 -20.18 3.90 -15.11
N ILE A 215 -19.91 3.92 -16.42
CA ILE A 215 -20.65 4.76 -17.39
C ILE A 215 -22.15 4.43 -17.35
N ALA A 216 -22.50 3.15 -17.27
CA ALA A 216 -23.89 2.70 -17.22
C ALA A 216 -24.55 2.91 -15.84
N HIS A 217 -23.81 3.28 -14.80
CA HIS A 217 -24.33 3.32 -13.44
C HIS A 217 -25.19 4.58 -13.20
N PRO A 218 -26.43 4.45 -12.66
CA PRO A 218 -27.37 5.57 -12.52
C PRO A 218 -26.86 6.69 -11.60
N LEU A 219 -25.93 6.39 -10.69
CA LEU A 219 -25.31 7.40 -9.83
C LEU A 219 -24.60 8.49 -10.64
N ASN A 220 -24.00 8.16 -11.79
CA ASN A 220 -23.35 9.16 -12.63
C ASN A 220 -24.35 10.11 -13.29
N ALA A 221 -25.56 9.64 -13.63
CA ALA A 221 -26.64 10.51 -14.08
C ALA A 221 -27.08 11.48 -12.96
N LYS A 222 -27.18 10.99 -11.71
CA LYS A 222 -27.48 11.83 -10.53
C LYS A 222 -26.39 12.89 -10.32
N ARG A 223 -25.11 12.49 -10.32
CA ARG A 223 -23.97 13.41 -10.17
C ARG A 223 -23.99 14.52 -11.22
N LEU A 224 -24.31 14.18 -12.47
CA LEU A 224 -24.40 15.16 -13.55
C LEU A 224 -25.51 16.19 -13.32
N VAL A 225 -26.70 15.78 -12.86
CA VAL A 225 -27.81 16.70 -12.50
C VAL A 225 -27.42 17.62 -11.35
N GLU A 226 -26.62 17.13 -10.40
CA GLU A 226 -26.09 17.92 -9.27
C GLU A 226 -24.90 18.82 -9.65
N GLY A 227 -24.48 18.83 -10.93
CA GLY A 227 -23.31 19.59 -11.39
C GLY A 227 -21.97 19.04 -10.89
N LYS A 228 -21.94 17.80 -10.37
CA LYS A 228 -20.73 17.12 -9.93
C LYS A 228 -20.06 16.39 -11.09
N ASN A 229 -18.75 16.22 -10.98
CA ASN A 229 -17.96 15.39 -11.89
C ASN A 229 -18.43 13.93 -11.84
N ILE A 230 -18.73 13.31 -12.98
CA ILE A 230 -19.03 11.87 -13.03
C ILE A 230 -17.79 11.03 -12.66
N ALA A 231 -18.00 9.88 -12.04
CA ALA A 231 -16.98 8.88 -11.72
C ALA A 231 -17.11 7.71 -12.71
N ASN A 232 -16.56 7.87 -13.92
CA ASN A 232 -16.73 6.91 -15.03
C ASN A 232 -15.46 6.13 -15.39
N ILE A 233 -14.36 6.34 -14.66
CA ILE A 233 -13.14 5.55 -14.79
C ILE A 233 -12.49 5.32 -13.41
N VAL A 234 -11.79 4.19 -13.27
CA VAL A 234 -10.89 3.94 -12.15
C VAL A 234 -9.45 4.02 -12.67
N LEU A 235 -8.67 4.96 -12.14
CA LEU A 235 -7.25 5.10 -12.48
C LEU A 235 -6.44 4.14 -11.62
N LEU A 236 -5.85 3.13 -12.25
CA LEU A 236 -5.03 2.11 -11.60
C LEU A 236 -3.59 2.63 -11.51
N ARG A 237 -3.02 2.74 -10.31
CA ARG A 237 -1.66 3.24 -10.10
C ARG A 237 -0.89 2.42 -9.07
N GLY A 238 0.43 2.37 -9.24
CA GLY A 238 1.33 1.73 -8.29
C GLY A 238 1.03 0.25 -8.12
N CYS A 239 1.04 -0.51 -9.22
CA CYS A 239 0.92 -1.96 -9.18
C CYS A 239 1.93 -2.52 -8.17
N GLY A 240 1.46 -3.32 -7.23
CA GLY A 240 2.31 -4.05 -6.30
C GLY A 240 1.83 -5.48 -6.20
N ILE A 241 2.74 -6.42 -6.33
CA ILE A 241 2.45 -7.85 -6.14
C ILE A 241 2.67 -8.21 -4.68
N ARG A 242 1.77 -9.02 -4.10
CA ARG A 242 1.98 -9.56 -2.75
C ARG A 242 3.24 -10.44 -2.80
N ILE A 243 4.22 -10.04 -2.01
CA ILE A 243 5.52 -10.69 -1.94
C ILE A 243 5.37 -12.13 -1.46
N GLU A 244 6.17 -13.01 -2.05
CA GLU A 244 6.32 -14.38 -1.58
C GLU A 244 7.59 -14.46 -0.74
N VAL A 245 7.40 -14.62 0.58
CA VAL A 245 8.49 -14.69 1.55
C VAL A 245 8.23 -15.78 2.57
N PRO A 246 9.28 -16.37 3.18
CA PRO A 246 9.09 -17.20 4.36
C PRO A 246 8.34 -16.41 5.44
N PRO A 247 7.31 -16.96 6.09
CA PRO A 247 6.65 -16.29 7.22
C PRO A 247 7.64 -15.98 8.34
N PHE A 248 7.38 -14.92 9.10
CA PHE A 248 8.23 -14.44 10.20
C PHE A 248 8.54 -15.55 11.21
N GLU A 249 7.51 -16.28 11.63
CA GLU A 249 7.66 -17.42 12.54
C GLU A 249 8.58 -18.49 11.97
N LYS A 250 8.45 -18.82 10.69
CA LYS A 250 9.31 -19.82 10.03
C LYS A 250 10.75 -19.34 9.92
N LYS A 251 10.96 -18.05 9.68
CA LYS A 251 12.29 -17.46 9.49
C LYS A 251 13.06 -17.32 10.80
N HIS A 252 12.38 -16.86 11.85
CA HIS A 252 13.02 -16.49 13.12
C HIS A 252 12.74 -17.47 14.26
N GLY A 253 11.80 -18.41 14.09
CA GLY A 253 11.37 -19.32 15.16
C GLY A 253 10.59 -18.63 16.29
N LEU A 254 10.01 -17.46 16.01
CA LEU A 254 9.32 -16.61 17.00
C LEU A 254 7.87 -16.36 16.58
N TRP A 255 6.94 -16.52 17.52
CA TRP A 255 5.57 -16.05 17.32
C TRP A 255 5.52 -14.52 17.48
N SER A 256 4.85 -13.85 16.55
CA SER A 256 4.94 -12.39 16.38
C SER A 256 3.57 -11.74 16.32
N CYS A 257 3.49 -10.55 16.92
CA CYS A 257 2.39 -9.61 16.71
C CYS A 257 2.95 -8.20 16.51
N MET A 258 2.18 -7.32 15.88
CA MET A 258 2.60 -5.95 15.54
C MET A 258 1.46 -4.97 15.80
N VAL A 259 1.78 -3.88 16.48
CA VAL A 259 0.89 -2.71 16.60
C VAL A 259 1.36 -1.68 15.58
N ALA A 260 0.60 -1.50 14.51
CA ALA A 260 0.95 -0.61 13.40
C ALA A 260 -0.27 0.22 12.97
N PRO A 261 -0.43 1.47 13.45
CA PRO A 261 -1.53 2.34 13.03
C PRO A 261 -1.44 2.73 11.55
N THR A 262 -0.22 2.75 10.99
CA THR A 262 0.01 3.04 9.58
C THR A 262 -0.31 1.83 8.72
N LYS A 263 -1.28 1.97 7.79
CA LYS A 263 -1.76 0.88 6.94
C LYS A 263 -0.65 0.17 6.15
N ILE A 264 0.33 0.92 5.63
CA ILE A 264 1.44 0.31 4.86
C ILE A 264 2.28 -0.64 5.72
N ILE A 265 2.53 -0.29 6.98
CA ILE A 265 3.33 -1.12 7.91
C ILE A 265 2.51 -2.32 8.38
N ALA A 266 1.22 -2.12 8.66
CA ALA A 266 0.30 -3.23 8.95
C ALA A 266 0.24 -4.24 7.79
N GLY A 267 0.11 -3.77 6.54
CA GLY A 267 0.10 -4.64 5.37
C GLY A 267 1.42 -5.33 5.08
N LEU A 268 2.55 -4.70 5.41
CA LEU A 268 3.86 -5.35 5.40
C LEU A 268 3.91 -6.47 6.45
N GLY A 269 3.49 -6.21 7.70
CA GLY A 269 3.41 -7.23 8.74
C GLY A 269 2.55 -8.42 8.33
N LEU A 270 1.36 -8.17 7.78
CA LEU A 270 0.49 -9.21 7.22
C LEU A 270 1.14 -10.00 6.09
N SER A 271 1.97 -9.36 5.26
CA SER A 271 2.72 -10.05 4.19
C SER A 271 3.77 -11.01 4.74
N LEU A 272 4.31 -10.72 5.93
CA LEU A 272 5.25 -11.57 6.65
C LEU A 272 4.54 -12.60 7.55
N GLY A 273 3.20 -12.65 7.57
CA GLY A 273 2.44 -13.52 8.46
C GLY A 273 2.46 -13.08 9.93
N ILE A 274 2.63 -11.78 10.19
CA ILE A 274 2.58 -11.20 11.53
C ILE A 274 1.14 -10.76 11.82
N ASP A 275 0.63 -11.13 12.99
CA ASP A 275 -0.70 -10.72 13.44
C ASP A 275 -0.70 -9.22 13.78
N ILE A 276 -1.64 -8.46 13.21
CA ILE A 276 -1.79 -7.04 13.49
C ILE A 276 -2.77 -6.86 14.65
N LEU A 277 -2.31 -6.18 15.70
CA LEU A 277 -3.10 -5.84 16.87
C LEU A 277 -3.62 -4.41 16.76
N GLU A 278 -4.92 -4.25 17.01
CA GLU A 278 -5.54 -2.94 17.14
C GLU A 278 -5.28 -2.37 18.53
N ALA A 279 -4.79 -1.13 18.57
CA ALA A 279 -4.61 -0.37 19.80
C ALA A 279 -5.56 0.83 19.77
N PRO A 280 -6.64 0.85 20.57
CA PRO A 280 -7.58 1.97 20.61
C PRO A 280 -6.86 3.29 20.88
N GLY A 281 -7.09 4.30 20.03
CA GLY A 281 -6.45 5.62 20.12
C GLY A 281 -5.10 5.75 19.40
N ALA A 282 -4.53 4.66 18.87
CA ALA A 282 -3.37 4.74 17.99
C ALA A 282 -3.79 5.29 16.62
N GLN A 283 -3.33 6.49 16.29
CA GLN A 283 -3.52 7.13 14.99
C GLN A 283 -2.17 7.52 14.41
N GLU A 284 -2.06 7.51 13.09
CA GLU A 284 -0.91 8.11 12.41
C GLU A 284 -0.91 9.62 12.67
N ILE A 285 0.09 10.11 13.43
CA ILE A 285 0.29 11.54 13.63
C ILE A 285 1.05 12.05 12.41
N THR A 286 0.32 12.47 11.38
CA THR A 286 0.93 13.25 10.30
C THR A 286 1.35 14.58 10.90
N ALA A 287 2.66 14.85 10.98
CA ALA A 287 3.14 16.17 11.35
C ALA A 287 2.52 17.19 10.38
N LEU A 288 1.71 18.09 10.90
CA LEU A 288 1.26 19.27 10.17
C LEU A 288 2.52 20.04 9.76
N SER A 289 2.90 19.93 8.49
CA SER A 289 3.89 20.79 7.84
C SER A 289 3.31 22.18 7.62
#